data_AF-X1ISZ9-F1
#
_entry.id   AF-X1ISZ9-F1
#
_cell.length_a   1.000
_cell.length_b   1.000
_cell.length_c   1.000
_cell.angle_alpha   90.00
_cell.angle_beta   90.00
_cell.angle_gamma   90.00
#
_symmetry.space_group_name_H-M   'P 1'
#
loop_
_entity.id
_entity.type
_entity.pdbx_description
1 polymer ?
#
loop_
_entity_poly.entity_id
_entity_poly.type
_entity_poly.pdbx_seq_one_letter_code
_entity_poly.pdbx_strand_id
1 'polypeptide(L)'
;GYSLGKPEDPRNETVNHLRVFGYLGRKRQEEIMNRSKLVITRPGYTTVMELSLLGKKALFIPTPGQTEQVYLAEYHKKRKNFYSVDQDRLNLTRDVEEAKKYPGLVHKTGANEAVDRFMKIVFG
;
A
#
# COMPACT_ATOMS: atom_id res chain seq x y z
N GLY A 1 13.42 27.79 12.52
CA GLY A 1 13.34 26.40 12.06
C GLY A 1 12.51 26.39 10.79
N TYR A 2 13.12 26.03 9.66
CA TYR A 2 12.46 26.00 8.35
C TYR A 2 11.59 24.75 8.24
N SER A 3 10.27 24.92 8.23
CA SER A 3 9.31 23.85 7.99
C SER A 3 8.20 24.34 7.06
N LEU A 4 8.52 24.54 5.77
CA LEU A 4 7.50 24.66 4.71
C LEU A 4 8.01 23.91 3.49
N GLY A 5 7.79 22.59 3.48
CA GLY A 5 7.93 21.79 2.28
C GLY A 5 6.91 22.28 1.25
N LYS A 6 7.41 22.83 0.14
CA LYS A 6 6.60 23.30 -0.98
C LYS A 6 5.83 22.10 -1.57
N PRO A 7 4.48 22.10 -1.57
CA PRO A 7 3.66 21.01 -2.13
C PRO A 7 3.70 20.88 -3.66
N GLU A 8 4.57 21.63 -4.34
CA GLU A 8 4.36 22.05 -5.73
C GLU A 8 5.57 21.76 -6.63
N ASP A 9 6.35 20.73 -6.30
CA ASP A 9 7.37 20.24 -7.21
C ASP A 9 6.82 19.06 -8.03
N PRO A 10 6.25 19.28 -9.23
CA PRO A 10 5.81 18.23 -10.13
C PRO A 10 7.04 17.61 -10.81
N ARG A 11 7.99 17.07 -10.03
CA ARG A 11 9.04 16.21 -10.58
C ARG A 11 8.38 14.97 -11.15
N ASN A 12 8.17 15.02 -12.46
CA ASN A 12 7.72 13.92 -13.30
C ASN A 12 8.89 13.54 -14.19
N GLU A 13 9.76 12.68 -13.69
CA GLU A 13 10.95 12.26 -14.39
C GLU A 13 10.78 10.83 -14.87
N THR A 14 11.17 10.57 -16.12
CA THR A 14 11.27 9.21 -16.64
C THR A 14 12.73 8.91 -16.89
N VAL A 15 13.26 7.92 -16.18
CA VAL A 15 14.63 7.42 -16.34
C VAL A 15 14.55 5.95 -16.72
N ASN A 16 14.87 5.63 -17.97
CA ASN A 16 14.71 4.29 -18.54
C ASN A 16 13.29 3.74 -18.35
N HIS A 17 13.14 2.67 -17.56
CA HIS A 17 11.85 2.05 -17.23
C HIS A 17 11.23 2.56 -15.92
N LEU A 18 11.84 3.57 -15.29
CA LEU A 18 11.37 4.16 -14.03
C LEU A 18 10.62 5.46 -14.32
N ARG A 19 9.45 5.61 -13.72
CA ARG A 19 8.72 6.88 -13.66
C ARG A 19 8.66 7.33 -12.21
N VAL A 20 9.21 8.51 -11.95
CA VAL A 20 9.26 9.12 -10.63
C VAL A 20 8.26 10.28 -10.61
N PHE A 21 7.42 10.29 -9.58
CA PHE A 21 6.42 11.33 -9.35
C PHE A 21 6.66 11.96 -7.97
N GLY A 22 6.88 13.27 -7.92
CA GLY A 22 7.02 14.01 -6.66
C GLY A 22 5.72 14.12 -5.87
N TYR A 23 4.60 14.31 -6.58
CA TYR A 23 3.25 14.31 -6.02
C TYR A 23 2.27 13.70 -7.02
N LEU A 24 1.34 12.88 -6.53
CA LEU A 24 0.26 12.31 -7.31
C LEU A 24 -1.07 12.65 -6.67
N GLY A 25 -1.97 13.25 -7.43
CA GLY A 25 -3.36 13.40 -7.00
C GLY A 25 -4.04 12.03 -6.85
N ARG A 26 -5.06 11.98 -5.98
CA ARG A 26 -5.76 10.75 -5.58
C ARG A 26 -6.18 9.86 -6.76
N LYS A 27 -6.86 10.43 -7.76
CA LYS A 27 -7.32 9.68 -8.96
C LYS A 27 -6.17 8.98 -9.70
N ARG A 28 -5.03 9.66 -9.84
CA ARG A 28 -3.87 9.10 -10.56
C ARG A 28 -3.15 8.05 -9.72
N GLN A 29 -3.09 8.25 -8.40
CA GLN A 29 -2.58 7.26 -7.46
C GLN A 29 -3.42 5.96 -7.53
N GLU A 30 -4.75 6.08 -7.51
CA GLU A 30 -5.68 4.96 -7.68
C GLU A 30 -5.47 4.24 -9.01
N GLU A 31 -5.34 4.97 -10.12
CA GLU A 31 -5.06 4.39 -11.45
C GLU A 31 -3.74 3.59 -11.47
N ILE A 32 -2.68 4.15 -10.89
CA ILE A 32 -1.35 3.50 -10.81
C ILE A 32 -1.41 2.27 -9.90
N MET A 33 -2.02 2.39 -8.72
CA MET A 33 -2.19 1.26 -7.80
C MET A 33 -3.01 0.15 -8.45
N ASN A 34 -4.08 0.48 -9.17
CA ASN A 34 -4.92 -0.50 -9.85
C ASN A 34 -4.15 -1.28 -10.94
N ARG A 35 -3.22 -0.63 -11.64
CA ARG A 35 -2.37 -1.29 -12.65
C ARG A 35 -1.16 -2.03 -12.05
N SER A 36 -0.86 -1.82 -10.78
CA SER A 36 0.30 -2.40 -10.12
C SER A 36 0.05 -3.86 -9.74
N LYS A 37 1.06 -4.71 -9.96
CA LYS A 37 1.05 -6.13 -9.55
C LYS A 37 1.49 -6.32 -8.10
N LEU A 38 2.35 -5.43 -7.62
CA LEU A 38 2.90 -5.40 -6.27
C LEU A 38 3.14 -3.94 -5.88
N VAL A 39 2.82 -3.57 -4.65
CA VAL A 39 3.08 -2.24 -4.09
C VAL A 39 4.15 -2.34 -3.01
N ILE A 40 5.19 -1.51 -3.07
CA ILE A 40 6.20 -1.41 -2.01
C ILE A 40 5.91 -0.13 -1.24
N THR A 41 5.67 -0.22 0.07
CA THR A 41 5.20 0.94 0.85
C THR A 41 5.45 0.82 2.35
N ARG A 42 5.31 1.92 3.08
CA ARG A 42 5.19 1.94 4.55
C ARG A 42 3.75 1.57 4.93
N PRO A 43 3.53 0.71 5.94
CA PRO A 43 2.19 0.30 6.32
C PRO A 43 1.52 1.36 7.20
N GLY A 44 0.63 2.16 6.60
CA GLY A 44 -0.36 2.98 7.33
C GLY A 44 -1.78 2.46 7.12
N TYR A 45 -2.72 2.82 7.99
CA TYR A 45 -4.12 2.36 7.91
C TYR A 45 -4.77 2.59 6.54
N THR A 46 -4.68 3.82 6.02
CA THR A 46 -5.25 4.17 4.71
C THR A 46 -4.65 3.32 3.60
N THR A 47 -3.33 3.11 3.63
CA THR A 47 -2.64 2.27 2.65
C THR A 47 -3.11 0.82 2.72
N VAL A 48 -3.22 0.25 3.93
CA VAL A 48 -3.75 -1.12 4.10
C VAL A 48 -5.18 -1.23 3.58
N MET A 49 -6.02 -0.21 3.83
CA MET A 49 -7.40 -0.16 3.35
C MET A 49 -7.45 -0.13 1.81
N GLU A 50 -6.67 0.74 1.17
CA GLU A 50 -6.57 0.83 -0.29
C GLU A 50 -6.10 -0.48 -0.91
N LEU A 51 -5.05 -1.09 -0.34
CA LEU A 51 -4.55 -2.40 -0.79
C LEU A 51 -5.63 -3.49 -0.67
N SER A 52 -6.44 -3.46 0.40
CA SER A 52 -7.55 -4.40 0.58
C SER A 52 -8.67 -4.17 -0.42
N LEU A 53 -9.07 -2.92 -0.65
CA LEU A 53 -10.15 -2.56 -1.59
C LEU A 53 -9.76 -2.93 -3.03
N LEU A 54 -8.50 -2.72 -3.39
CA LEU A 54 -7.98 -3.00 -4.73
C LEU A 54 -7.45 -4.44 -4.90
N GLY A 55 -7.50 -5.26 -3.85
CA GLY A 55 -7.01 -6.65 -3.87
C GLY A 55 -5.53 -6.76 -4.24
N LYS A 56 -4.69 -5.83 -3.80
CA LYS A 56 -3.27 -5.76 -4.18
C LYS A 56 -2.37 -6.49 -3.21
N LYS A 57 -1.26 -7.01 -3.74
CA LYS A 57 -0.14 -7.53 -2.96
C LYS A 57 0.77 -6.38 -2.55
N ALA A 58 1.45 -6.53 -1.41
CA ALA A 58 2.40 -5.53 -0.95
C ALA A 58 3.63 -6.10 -0.24
N LEU A 59 4.73 -5.34 -0.35
CA LEU A 59 5.93 -5.42 0.47
C LEU A 59 5.92 -4.22 1.43
N PHE A 60 5.87 -4.49 2.73
CA PHE A 60 5.94 -3.44 3.75
C PHE A 60 7.35 -3.19 4.25
N ILE A 61 7.69 -1.91 4.34
CA ILE A 61 8.96 -1.43 4.89
C ILE A 61 8.61 -0.42 6.00
N PRO A 62 8.39 -0.87 7.25
CA PRO A 62 8.06 0.04 8.34
C PRO A 62 9.22 0.97 8.67
N THR A 63 8.90 2.18 9.11
CA THR A 63 9.90 3.15 9.57
C THR A 63 10.37 2.77 10.98
N PRO A 64 11.68 2.58 11.22
CA PRO A 64 12.19 2.32 12.57
C PRO A 64 11.74 3.40 13.57
N GLY A 65 11.29 2.98 14.75
CA GLY A 65 10.78 3.88 15.79
C GLY A 65 9.33 4.37 15.59
N GLN A 66 8.67 4.07 14.47
CA GLN A 66 7.23 4.32 14.29
C GLN A 66 6.43 3.09 14.73
N THR A 67 6.02 3.07 16.00
CA THR A 67 5.35 1.94 16.65
C THR A 67 4.16 1.40 15.86
N GLU A 68 3.31 2.27 15.31
CA GLU A 68 2.14 1.87 14.52
C GLU A 68 2.53 1.11 13.24
N GLN A 69 3.50 1.63 12.49
CA GLN A 69 3.94 0.98 11.25
C GLN A 69 4.59 -0.37 11.54
N VAL A 70 5.42 -0.45 12.58
CA VAL A 70 6.05 -1.71 13.00
C VAL A 70 4.97 -2.73 13.38
N TYR A 71 4.00 -2.32 14.19
CA TYR A 71 2.87 -3.18 14.58
C TYR A 71 2.08 -3.68 13.36
N LEU A 72 1.68 -2.80 12.44
CA LEU A 72 0.94 -3.18 11.24
C LEU A 72 1.74 -4.13 10.34
N ALA A 73 3.04 -3.85 10.15
CA ALA A 73 3.94 -4.71 9.38
C ALA A 73 4.01 -6.13 9.97
N GLU A 74 4.19 -6.25 11.28
CA GLU A 74 4.25 -7.54 11.95
C GLU A 74 2.91 -8.27 11.94
N TYR A 75 1.82 -7.55 12.21
CA TYR A 75 0.46 -8.09 12.24
C TYR A 75 0.10 -8.75 10.91
N HIS A 76 0.34 -8.06 9.79
CA HIS A 76 0.01 -8.58 8.46
C HIS A 76 0.97 -9.68 8.01
N LYS A 77 2.25 -9.63 8.41
CA LYS A 77 3.20 -10.71 8.14
C LYS A 77 2.84 -11.99 8.88
N LYS A 78 2.49 -11.90 10.17
CA LYS A 78 2.04 -13.04 11.01
C LYS A 78 0.78 -13.70 10.43
N ARG A 79 -0.16 -12.90 9.92
CA ARG A 79 -1.37 -13.40 9.25
C ARG A 79 -1.16 -13.88 7.82
N LYS A 80 0.06 -13.83 7.29
CA LYS A 80 0.38 -14.15 5.88
C LYS A 80 -0.40 -13.30 4.87
N ASN A 81 -0.78 -12.07 5.23
CA ASN A 81 -1.45 -11.14 4.34
C ASN A 81 -0.45 -10.42 3.43
N PHE A 82 0.60 -9.85 4.02
CA PHE A 82 1.65 -9.09 3.33
C PHE A 82 3.02 -9.47 3.86
N TYR A 83 4.04 -9.46 3.00
CA TYR A 83 5.41 -9.61 3.45
C TYR A 83 5.91 -8.28 4.03
N SER A 84 6.80 -8.35 5.03
CA SER A 84 7.43 -7.16 5.60
C SER A 84 8.90 -7.41 5.93
N VAL A 85 9.72 -6.38 5.75
CA VAL A 85 11.15 -6.37 6.04
C VAL A 85 11.54 -5.04 6.65
N ASP A 86 12.43 -5.06 7.65
CA ASP A 86 12.96 -3.84 8.26
C ASP A 86 13.72 -3.02 7.22
N GLN A 87 13.62 -1.69 7.29
CA GLN A 87 14.24 -0.77 6.32
C GLN A 87 15.74 -1.03 6.15
N ASP A 88 16.45 -1.28 7.25
CA ASP A 88 17.91 -1.50 7.25
C ASP A 88 18.32 -2.88 6.70
N ARG A 89 17.35 -3.77 6.47
CA ARG A 89 17.57 -5.14 5.99
C ARG A 89 16.98 -5.40 4.60
N LEU A 90 16.46 -4.34 3.96
CA LEU A 90 15.83 -4.39 2.65
C LEU A 90 16.81 -4.87 1.58
N ASN A 91 16.46 -5.96 0.91
CA ASN A 91 17.07 -6.42 -0.31
C ASN A 91 15.97 -6.56 -1.37
N LEU A 92 15.89 -5.59 -2.29
CA LEU A 92 14.80 -5.53 -3.27
C LEU A 92 14.68 -6.81 -4.10
N THR A 93 15.80 -7.40 -4.54
CA THR A 93 15.77 -8.62 -5.36
C THR A 93 15.12 -9.79 -4.61
N ARG A 94 15.53 -10.03 -3.36
CA ARG A 94 14.98 -11.12 -2.53
C ARG A 94 13.55 -10.81 -2.08
N ASP A 95 13.34 -9.62 -1.55
CA ASP A 95 12.12 -9.28 -0.79
C ASP A 95 10.92 -9.06 -1.72
N VAL A 96 11.15 -8.62 -2.96
CA VAL A 96 10.10 -8.56 -3.98
C VAL A 96 9.63 -9.98 -4.36
N GLU A 97 10.55 -10.93 -4.54
CA GLU A 97 10.18 -12.31 -4.86
C GLU A 97 9.43 -12.97 -3.70
N GLU A 98 9.82 -12.69 -2.45
CA GLU A 98 9.09 -13.18 -1.29
C GLU A 98 7.69 -12.55 -1.18
N ALA A 99 7.58 -11.22 -1.37
CA ALA A 99 6.30 -10.52 -1.30
C ALA A 99 5.30 -11.00 -2.36
N LYS A 100 5.75 -11.42 -3.55
CA LYS A 100 4.89 -11.99 -4.60
C LYS A 100 4.15 -13.27 -4.15
N LYS A 101 4.71 -14.02 -3.19
CA LYS A 101 4.11 -15.28 -2.68
C LYS A 101 2.93 -15.03 -1.75
N TYR A 102 2.83 -13.82 -1.19
CA TYR A 102 1.73 -13.46 -0.30
C TYR A 102 0.45 -13.18 -1.12
N PRO A 103 -0.72 -13.59 -0.62
CA PRO A 103 -1.99 -13.43 -1.33
C PRO A 103 -2.52 -11.99 -1.31
N GLY A 104 -2.05 -11.14 -0.38
CA GLY A 104 -2.71 -9.88 -0.06
C GLY A 104 -3.92 -10.08 0.84
N LEU A 105 -4.67 -9.01 1.10
CA LEU A 105 -5.95 -9.09 1.80
C LEU A 105 -7.03 -9.50 0.79
N VAL A 106 -7.36 -10.78 0.76
CA VAL A 106 -8.46 -11.30 -0.05
C VAL A 106 -9.76 -11.08 0.71
N HIS A 107 -10.58 -10.13 0.25
CA HIS A 107 -11.96 -10.00 0.73
C HIS A 107 -12.74 -11.23 0.21
N LYS A 108 -13.13 -12.14 1.12
CA LYS A 108 -13.92 -13.33 0.77
C LYS A 108 -15.39 -13.03 0.45
N THR A 109 -15.83 -11.80 0.66
CA THR A 109 -17.16 -11.29 0.33
C THR A 109 -16.98 -10.18 -0.70
N GLY A 110 -17.83 -10.09 -1.72
CA GLY A 110 -17.73 -9.01 -2.69
C GLY A 110 -17.86 -7.66 -1.97
N ALA A 111 -17.06 -6.65 -2.32
CA ALA A 111 -17.27 -5.29 -1.83
C ALA A 111 -18.73 -4.83 -2.04
N ASN A 112 -19.35 -5.34 -3.11
CA ASN A 112 -20.78 -5.20 -3.38
C ASN A 112 -21.66 -5.75 -2.24
N GLU A 113 -21.37 -6.92 -1.65
CA GLU A 113 -22.19 -7.46 -0.54
C GLU A 113 -22.09 -6.66 0.77
N ALA A 114 -21.00 -5.94 1.00
CA ALA A 114 -20.88 -5.08 2.20
C ALA A 114 -21.61 -3.75 1.97
N VAL A 115 -21.45 -3.17 0.79
CA VAL A 115 -22.16 -1.95 0.36
C VAL A 115 -23.65 -2.20 0.23
N ASP A 116 -24.06 -3.29 -0.43
CA ASP A 116 -25.47 -3.66 -0.62
C ASP A 116 -26.15 -3.93 0.72
N ARG A 117 -25.46 -4.56 1.67
CA ARG A 117 -25.97 -4.79 3.03
C ARG A 117 -26.08 -3.51 3.83
N PHE A 118 -25.14 -2.58 3.67
CA PHE A 118 -25.22 -1.25 4.26
C PHE A 118 -26.38 -0.44 3.66
N MET A 119 -26.51 -0.41 2.34
CA MET A 119 -27.60 0.27 1.63
C MET A 119 -28.97 -0.32 1.98
N LYS A 120 -29.07 -1.63 2.18
CA LYS A 120 -30.30 -2.31 2.62
C LYS A 120 -30.67 -2.02 4.08
N ILE A 121 -29.70 -1.73 4.95
CA ILE A 121 -29.99 -1.31 6.35
C ILE A 121 -30.42 0.15 6.41
N VAL A 122 -29.88 1.00 5.54
CA VAL A 122 -30.11 2.45 5.56
C VAL A 122 -31.35 2.86 4.77
N PHE A 123 -31.66 2.16 3.67
CA PHE A 123 -32.75 2.50 2.75
C PHE A 123 -33.75 1.37 2.53
N GLY A 124 -33.61 0.25 3.26
CA GLY A 124 -34.57 -0.85 3.28
C GLY A 124 -35.49 -0.79 4.49
#